data_AF-B8C6G1-F1
#
_entry.id   AF-B8C6G1-F1
#
_cell.length_a   1.000
_cell.length_b   1.000
_cell.length_c   1.000
_cell.angle_alpha   90.00
_cell.angle_beta   90.00
_cell.angle_gamma   90.00
#
_symmetry.space_group_name_H-M   'P 1'
#
loop_
_entity.id
_entity.type
_entity.pdbx_description
1 polymer ?
#
loop_
_entity_poly.entity_id
_entity_poly.type
_entity_poly.pdbx_seq_one_letter_code
_entity_poly.pdbx_strand_id
1 'polypeptide(L)'
;NGKPEKFFQLFTGIRTDLTTRLLPYYKSDWSRPKSIFTVINAIVFAFVVQLIPALIFAELMDRETKGNLAAAETLLSAGIIGIIYAIISGQPLTLLGITGPVAILLGTSYGLAEQFDSEYWPFFWWLCIWTAILHFLTAITGLVNFVWHISPFTTQIFEFFIGCSFVFESIRDLVEPLHLGKNTYASLVIGMLAFAICWRLHFAETWTLFSRQVRTFLTSYNMAITVIIVTADQKDSNSHGIERVHVRAPWDWQPSVDRPWLIDPTEGISTKGIFGALFPAFMLYLLFFIDHNISSILTQAPKYNLKKPASYHWDFFCLGLTIVPCGLLGLPPGSGLIPQAPLHTRALATRKILERHGVKQEVTVHVEEQRWSALGQASLMFVALSLFTVISWIPKGALFGVFLYLGVGALHGNEIWHHITLSFMYAKKRPPVPIVANVKWSTVQLYTLVQVCCAAAIFGVAQFASVGYIFPALVAALVPIRSYFVAWCFSENDLQYLD
;
A
#
# COMPACT_ATOMS: atom_id res chain seq x y z
N ASN A 1 -8.37 20.45 16.24
CA ASN A 1 -8.70 20.35 17.68
C ASN A 1 -8.40 18.95 18.21
N GLY A 2 -7.13 18.56 18.28
CA GLY A 2 -6.71 17.32 18.90
C GLY A 2 -6.10 17.64 20.26
N LYS A 3 -6.89 17.56 21.34
CA LYS A 3 -6.26 17.40 22.65
C LYS A 3 -5.69 15.98 22.67
N PRO A 4 -4.44 15.75 23.11
CA PRO A 4 -3.96 14.39 23.30
C PRO A 4 -4.86 13.73 24.34
N GLU A 5 -5.65 12.73 23.91
CA GLU A 5 -6.35 11.87 24.85
C GLU A 5 -5.30 11.24 25.77
N LYS A 6 -5.60 11.15 27.07
CA LYS A 6 -4.66 10.56 28.03
C LYS A 6 -4.39 9.11 27.60
N PHE A 7 -3.12 8.73 27.48
CA PHE A 7 -2.71 7.36 27.20
C PHE A 7 -3.36 6.38 28.20
N PHE A 8 -3.71 5.18 27.73
CA PHE A 8 -4.23 4.06 28.53
C PHE A 8 -5.64 4.25 29.14
N GLN A 9 -6.57 4.88 28.42
CA GLN A 9 -7.98 4.85 28.80
C GLN A 9 -8.73 3.76 28.02
N LEU A 10 -9.00 2.65 28.70
CA LEU A 10 -9.69 1.50 28.12
C LEU A 10 -11.04 1.93 27.50
N PHE A 11 -11.31 1.49 26.27
CA PHE A 11 -12.54 1.70 25.49
C PHE A 11 -12.93 3.16 25.19
N THR A 12 -12.17 4.15 25.66
CA THR A 12 -12.56 5.56 25.52
C THR A 12 -12.46 6.01 24.07
N GLY A 13 -11.34 5.72 23.40
CA GLY A 13 -11.14 6.07 21.99
C GLY A 13 -12.18 5.42 21.05
N ILE A 14 -12.48 4.13 21.23
CA ILE A 14 -13.52 3.44 20.45
C ILE A 14 -14.90 4.08 20.69
N ARG A 15 -15.25 4.37 21.94
CA ARG A 15 -16.54 4.99 22.27
C ARG A 15 -16.65 6.39 21.67
N THR A 16 -15.57 7.17 21.70
CA THR A 16 -15.50 8.49 21.07
C THR A 16 -15.73 8.36 19.55
N ASP A 17 -15.00 7.47 18.88
CA ASP A 17 -15.13 7.28 17.42
C ASP A 17 -16.55 6.80 17.04
N LEU A 18 -17.13 5.87 17.81
CA LEU A 18 -18.48 5.38 17.57
C LEU A 18 -19.54 6.47 17.75
N THR A 19 -19.44 7.27 18.83
CA THR A 19 -20.44 8.30 19.15
C THR A 19 -20.31 9.54 18.29
N THR A 20 -19.09 9.92 17.90
CA THR A 20 -18.83 11.15 17.13
C THR A 20 -18.94 10.92 15.62
N ARG A 21 -18.50 9.76 15.12
CA ARG A 21 -18.44 9.47 13.68
C ARG A 21 -19.46 8.44 13.23
N LEU A 22 -19.41 7.22 13.77
CA LEU A 22 -20.14 6.11 13.19
C LEU A 22 -21.66 6.28 13.38
N LEU A 23 -22.15 6.36 14.61
CA LEU A 23 -23.57 6.42 14.92
C LEU A 23 -24.33 7.58 14.23
N PRO A 24 -23.85 8.83 14.25
CA PRO A 24 -24.59 9.94 13.63
C PRO A 24 -24.53 9.93 12.09
N TYR A 25 -23.40 9.51 11.50
CA TYR A 25 -23.18 9.65 10.05
C TYR A 25 -23.35 8.35 9.27
N TYR A 26 -23.47 7.17 9.89
CA TYR A 26 -23.60 5.89 9.19
C TYR A 26 -24.74 5.90 8.16
N LYS A 27 -25.93 6.37 8.54
CA LYS A 27 -27.07 6.48 7.61
C LYS A 27 -26.79 7.47 6.47
N SER A 28 -26.03 8.53 6.73
CA SER A 28 -25.63 9.51 5.70
C SER A 28 -24.57 8.94 4.75
N ASP A 29 -23.71 8.03 5.20
CA ASP A 29 -22.68 7.40 4.37
C ASP A 29 -23.27 6.47 3.29
N TRP A 30 -24.47 5.92 3.54
CA TRP A 30 -25.23 5.09 2.60
C TRP A 30 -26.24 5.90 1.77
N SER A 31 -26.42 7.18 2.09
CA SER A 31 -27.34 8.05 1.37
C SER A 31 -26.90 8.33 -0.07
N ARG A 32 -27.81 8.84 -0.89
CA ARG A 32 -27.58 9.05 -2.31
C ARG A 32 -26.48 10.10 -2.55
N PRO A 33 -25.50 9.83 -3.44
CA PRO A 33 -24.53 10.82 -3.89
C PRO A 33 -25.17 12.10 -4.42
N LYS A 34 -24.47 13.23 -4.32
CA LYS A 34 -24.85 14.41 -5.13
C LYS A 34 -24.53 14.17 -6.61
N SER A 35 -23.39 13.53 -6.89
CA SER A 35 -23.01 13.10 -8.23
C SER A 35 -22.79 11.58 -8.29
N ILE A 36 -23.78 10.85 -8.82
CA ILE A 36 -23.65 9.40 -9.05
C ILE A 36 -22.51 9.10 -10.04
N PHE A 37 -22.34 9.93 -11.07
CA PHE A 37 -21.30 9.76 -12.07
C PHE A 37 -19.89 9.84 -11.48
N THR A 38 -19.67 10.76 -10.53
CA THR A 38 -18.39 10.88 -9.82
C THR A 38 -18.07 9.61 -9.04
N VAL A 39 -19.08 9.02 -8.38
CA VAL A 39 -18.92 7.81 -7.58
C VAL A 39 -18.64 6.59 -8.46
N ILE A 40 -19.38 6.42 -9.56
CA ILE A 40 -19.14 5.32 -10.51
C ILE A 40 -17.74 5.43 -11.11
N ASN A 41 -17.31 6.63 -11.52
CA ASN A 41 -15.96 6.83 -12.03
C ASN A 41 -14.89 6.54 -10.98
N ALA A 42 -15.13 6.94 -9.73
CA ALA A 42 -14.22 6.65 -8.63
C ALA A 42 -14.12 5.14 -8.34
N ILE A 43 -15.23 4.39 -8.44
CA ILE A 43 -15.26 2.93 -8.32
C ILE A 43 -14.36 2.28 -9.38
N VAL A 44 -14.58 2.62 -10.65
CA VAL A 44 -13.82 2.04 -11.77
C VAL A 44 -12.35 2.44 -11.68
N PHE A 45 -12.06 3.72 -11.38
CA PHE A 45 -10.70 4.21 -11.20
C PHE A 45 -9.98 3.49 -10.07
N ALA A 46 -10.60 3.39 -8.88
CA ALA A 46 -10.00 2.72 -7.73
C ALA A 46 -9.76 1.23 -8.00
N PHE A 47 -10.71 0.56 -8.65
CA PHE A 47 -10.55 -0.84 -9.10
C PHE A 47 -9.33 -0.99 -10.00
N VAL A 48 -9.21 -0.18 -11.05
CA VAL A 48 -8.08 -0.27 -12.00
C VAL A 48 -6.74 0.03 -11.33
N VAL A 49 -6.69 1.05 -10.47
CA VAL A 49 -5.47 1.45 -9.74
C VAL A 49 -5.04 0.38 -8.73
N GLN A 50 -5.97 -0.41 -8.20
CA GLN A 50 -5.68 -1.47 -7.23
C GLN A 50 -5.38 -2.83 -7.88
N LEU A 51 -6.02 -3.16 -9.01
CA LEU A 51 -5.92 -4.48 -9.64
C LEU A 51 -4.49 -4.84 -10.03
N ILE A 52 -3.78 -3.95 -10.73
CA ILE A 52 -2.43 -4.23 -11.23
C ILE A 52 -1.41 -4.40 -10.08
N PRO A 53 -1.34 -3.49 -9.09
CA PRO A 53 -0.50 -3.73 -7.91
C PRO A 53 -0.85 -5.01 -7.16
N ALA A 54 -2.14 -5.35 -7.02
CA ALA A 54 -2.55 -6.58 -6.36
C ALA A 54 -2.02 -7.83 -7.09
N LEU A 55 -2.07 -7.85 -8.43
CA LEU A 55 -1.51 -8.94 -9.23
C LEU A 55 0.02 -9.04 -9.12
N ILE A 56 0.71 -7.89 -9.07
CA ILE A 56 2.17 -7.84 -8.87
C ILE A 56 2.53 -8.46 -7.51
N PHE A 57 1.86 -8.04 -6.44
CA PHE A 57 2.15 -8.56 -5.10
C PHE A 57 1.72 -10.02 -4.93
N ALA A 58 0.68 -10.45 -5.64
CA ALA A 58 0.32 -11.86 -5.69
C ALA A 58 1.44 -12.72 -6.29
N GLU A 59 2.00 -12.29 -7.43
CA GLU A 59 3.10 -13.00 -8.07
C GLU A 59 4.35 -13.04 -7.18
N LEU A 60 4.62 -11.94 -6.47
CA LEU A 60 5.70 -11.90 -5.48
C LEU A 60 5.47 -12.89 -4.34
N MET A 61 4.25 -12.96 -3.78
CA MET A 61 3.90 -13.94 -2.74
C MET A 61 3.95 -15.38 -3.26
N ASP A 62 3.50 -15.62 -4.48
CA ASP A 62 3.47 -16.96 -5.09
C ASP A 62 4.89 -17.53 -5.14
N ARG A 63 5.87 -16.72 -5.55
CA ARG A 63 7.28 -17.12 -5.55
C ARG A 63 7.81 -17.36 -4.14
N GLU A 64 7.63 -16.40 -3.23
CA GLU A 64 8.22 -16.48 -1.88
C GLU A 64 7.59 -17.61 -1.03
N THR A 65 6.35 -18.00 -1.32
CA THR A 65 5.64 -19.07 -0.61
C THR A 65 5.62 -20.40 -1.36
N LYS A 66 6.45 -20.57 -2.40
CA LYS A 66 6.55 -21.81 -3.21
C LYS A 66 5.19 -22.26 -3.79
N GLY A 67 4.33 -21.32 -4.19
CA GLY A 67 3.02 -21.60 -4.79
C GLY A 67 1.85 -21.74 -3.80
N ASN A 68 2.06 -21.44 -2.50
CA ASN A 68 0.99 -21.58 -1.50
C ASN A 68 -0.01 -20.41 -1.49
N LEU A 69 0.44 -19.19 -1.83
CA LEU A 69 -0.38 -17.98 -1.90
C LEU A 69 -0.27 -17.34 -3.28
N ALA A 70 -1.27 -17.54 -4.14
CA ALA A 70 -1.26 -17.07 -5.52
C ALA A 70 -2.21 -15.89 -5.77
N ALA A 71 -2.41 -15.57 -7.06
CA ALA A 71 -3.29 -14.49 -7.52
C ALA A 71 -4.75 -14.66 -7.10
N ALA A 72 -5.26 -15.90 -7.07
CA ALA A 72 -6.64 -16.16 -6.70
C ALA A 72 -6.92 -15.80 -5.23
N GLU A 73 -6.08 -16.26 -4.30
CA GLU A 73 -6.18 -15.97 -2.87
C GLU A 73 -6.01 -14.48 -2.59
N THR A 74 -5.10 -13.82 -3.31
CA THR A 74 -4.84 -12.38 -3.17
C THR A 74 -6.06 -11.55 -3.58
N LEU A 75 -6.65 -11.85 -4.75
CA LEU A 75 -7.83 -11.13 -5.24
C LEU A 75 -9.06 -11.42 -4.39
N LEU A 76 -9.25 -12.68 -3.96
CA LEU A 76 -10.31 -13.08 -3.05
C LEU A 76 -10.19 -12.37 -1.71
N SER A 77 -8.96 -12.31 -1.16
CA SER A 77 -8.68 -11.56 0.06
C SER A 77 -9.02 -10.09 -0.09
N ALA A 78 -8.51 -9.42 -1.13
CA ALA A 78 -8.76 -8.00 -1.38
C ALA A 78 -10.26 -7.68 -1.48
N GLY A 79 -11.06 -8.58 -2.08
CA GLY A 79 -12.52 -8.48 -2.11
C GLY A 79 -13.15 -8.61 -0.73
N ILE A 80 -12.83 -9.68 0.02
CA ILE A 80 -13.43 -9.96 1.34
C ILE A 80 -13.07 -8.87 2.35
N ILE A 81 -11.79 -8.54 2.51
CA ILE A 81 -11.34 -7.52 3.45
C ILE A 81 -11.92 -6.14 3.08
N GLY A 82 -12.01 -5.84 1.78
CA GLY A 82 -12.56 -4.59 1.28
C GLY A 82 -14.06 -4.46 1.55
N ILE A 83 -14.84 -5.52 1.34
CA ILE A 83 -16.29 -5.54 1.62
C ILE A 83 -16.54 -5.39 3.12
N ILE A 84 -15.85 -6.18 3.95
CA ILE A 84 -15.99 -6.12 5.40
C ILE A 84 -15.67 -4.70 5.86
N TYR A 85 -14.50 -4.18 5.49
CA TYR A 85 -14.07 -2.83 5.89
C TYR A 85 -15.04 -1.75 5.40
N ALA A 86 -15.47 -1.76 4.14
CA ALA A 86 -16.41 -0.77 3.61
C ALA A 86 -17.74 -0.70 4.40
N ILE A 87 -18.20 -1.84 4.92
CA ILE A 87 -19.44 -1.93 5.71
C ILE A 87 -19.22 -1.41 7.14
N ILE A 88 -18.15 -1.82 7.82
CA ILE A 88 -18.00 -1.60 9.26
C ILE A 88 -17.10 -0.41 9.64
N SER A 89 -16.20 0.03 8.76
CA SER A 89 -15.17 1.02 9.09
C SER A 89 -15.76 2.37 9.49
N GLY A 90 -15.03 3.14 10.29
CA GLY A 90 -15.35 4.54 10.59
C GLY A 90 -14.98 5.46 9.44
N GLN A 91 -13.85 5.20 8.76
CA GLN A 91 -13.46 5.90 7.52
C GLN A 91 -13.51 4.98 6.28
N PRO A 92 -14.61 4.97 5.52
CA PRO A 92 -14.77 4.12 4.34
C PRO A 92 -14.02 4.62 3.09
N LEU A 93 -13.35 5.77 3.15
CA LEU A 93 -12.53 6.27 2.05
C LEU A 93 -11.19 5.54 1.92
N THR A 94 -10.71 4.95 3.01
CA THR A 94 -9.48 4.16 3.06
C THR A 94 -9.73 2.83 2.37
N LEU A 95 -8.89 2.49 1.37
CA LEU A 95 -8.96 1.20 0.69
C LEU A 95 -8.00 0.21 1.36
N LEU A 96 -8.48 -1.01 1.57
CA LEU A 96 -7.64 -2.11 2.06
C LEU A 96 -7.13 -2.95 0.89
N GLY A 97 -5.93 -3.49 1.05
CA GLY A 97 -5.32 -4.39 0.09
C GLY A 97 -4.00 -4.94 0.59
N ILE A 98 -3.40 -5.80 -0.23
CA ILE A 98 -2.10 -6.40 0.07
C ILE A 98 -1.00 -5.48 -0.46
N THR A 99 0.06 -5.31 0.33
CA THR A 99 1.21 -4.47 0.01
C THR A 99 2.46 -5.34 -0.14
N GLY A 100 3.47 -4.85 -0.86
CA GLY A 100 4.75 -5.58 -1.01
C GLY A 100 5.40 -5.98 0.32
N PRO A 101 5.47 -5.10 1.34
CA PRO A 101 5.97 -5.48 2.67
C PRO A 101 5.24 -6.68 3.30
N VAL A 102 3.94 -6.81 3.07
CA VAL A 102 3.16 -7.97 3.53
C VAL A 102 3.60 -9.22 2.80
N ALA A 103 3.78 -9.14 1.48
CA ALA A 103 4.26 -10.25 0.67
C ALA A 103 5.60 -10.80 1.18
N ILE A 104 6.55 -9.89 1.48
CA ILE A 104 7.87 -10.25 2.04
C ILE A 104 7.73 -10.93 3.40
N LEU A 105 6.87 -10.39 4.27
CA LEU A 105 6.68 -10.93 5.61
C LEU A 105 6.02 -12.32 5.59
N LEU A 106 5.02 -12.54 4.72
CA LEU A 106 4.37 -13.83 4.54
C LEU A 106 5.31 -14.86 3.89
N GLY A 107 6.15 -14.43 2.94
CA GLY A 107 7.22 -15.26 2.39
C GLY A 107 8.22 -15.70 3.47
N THR A 108 8.63 -14.78 4.33
CA THR A 108 9.56 -15.10 5.43
C THR A 108 8.91 -15.97 6.51
N SER A 109 7.60 -15.78 6.78
CA SER A 109 6.88 -16.61 7.75
C SER A 109 6.79 -18.07 7.31
N TYR A 110 6.75 -18.32 6.01
CA TYR A 110 6.87 -19.66 5.43
C TYR A 110 8.20 -20.33 5.81
N GLY A 111 9.32 -19.63 5.67
CA GLY A 111 10.64 -20.13 6.09
C GLY A 111 10.78 -20.31 7.61
N LEU A 112 10.12 -19.46 8.41
CA LEU A 112 10.09 -19.62 9.86
C LEU A 112 9.28 -20.84 10.32
N ALA A 113 8.18 -21.16 9.64
CA ALA A 113 7.38 -22.34 9.94
C ALA A 113 8.23 -23.63 9.82
N GLU A 114 9.06 -23.73 8.77
CA GLU A 114 10.02 -24.82 8.59
C GLU A 114 11.04 -24.91 9.75
N GLN A 115 11.51 -23.77 10.29
CA GLN A 115 12.45 -23.74 11.42
C GLN A 115 11.84 -24.16 12.76
N PHE A 116 10.52 -23.99 12.92
CA PHE A 116 9.78 -24.38 14.12
C PHE A 116 9.17 -25.79 14.01
N ASP A 117 9.58 -26.60 13.02
CA ASP A 117 9.03 -27.93 12.72
C ASP A 117 7.49 -27.94 12.70
N SER A 118 6.89 -26.88 12.13
CA SER A 118 5.44 -26.67 12.13
C SER A 118 4.91 -26.59 10.70
N GLU A 119 3.73 -27.16 10.45
CA GLU A 119 3.06 -26.98 9.18
C GLU A 119 2.69 -25.50 8.95
N TYR A 120 2.87 -25.03 7.71
CA TYR A 120 2.69 -23.62 7.38
C TYR A 120 1.25 -23.12 7.62
N TRP A 121 0.22 -23.90 7.30
CA TRP A 121 -1.16 -23.45 7.38
C TRP A 121 -1.67 -23.25 8.82
N PRO A 122 -1.47 -24.21 9.75
CA PRO A 122 -1.72 -23.97 11.17
C PRO A 122 -0.89 -22.80 11.71
N PHE A 123 0.39 -22.70 11.32
CA PHE A 123 1.25 -21.58 11.73
C PHE A 123 0.71 -20.23 11.24
N PHE A 124 0.23 -20.17 10.00
CA PHE A 124 -0.39 -19.00 9.39
C PHE A 124 -1.70 -18.61 10.07
N TRP A 125 -2.52 -19.60 10.46
CA TRP A 125 -3.74 -19.36 11.23
C TRP A 125 -3.43 -18.66 12.55
N TRP A 126 -2.47 -19.20 13.32
CA TRP A 126 -2.06 -18.60 14.59
C TRP A 126 -1.42 -17.23 14.39
N LEU A 127 -0.63 -17.04 13.34
CA LEU A 127 -0.06 -15.75 12.96
C LEU A 127 -1.17 -14.70 12.77
N CYS A 128 -2.21 -15.03 11.99
CA CYS A 128 -3.35 -14.13 11.76
C CYS A 128 -4.14 -13.85 13.04
N ILE A 129 -4.41 -14.86 13.87
CA ILE A 129 -5.16 -14.69 15.13
C ILE A 129 -4.39 -13.84 16.14
N TRP A 130 -3.10 -14.10 16.34
CA TRP A 130 -2.27 -13.26 17.20
C TRP A 130 -2.23 -11.82 16.70
N THR A 131 -2.11 -11.62 15.39
CA THR A 131 -2.15 -10.29 14.78
C THR A 131 -3.49 -9.61 15.05
N ALA A 132 -4.62 -10.30 14.88
CA ALA A 132 -5.96 -9.76 15.15
C ALA A 132 -6.14 -9.38 16.63
N ILE A 133 -5.68 -10.24 17.56
CA ILE A 133 -5.70 -9.97 19.00
C ILE A 133 -4.92 -8.70 19.34
N LEU A 134 -3.71 -8.54 18.79
CA LEU A 134 -2.89 -7.34 19.00
C LEU A 134 -3.58 -6.07 18.48
N HIS A 135 -4.28 -6.14 17.34
CA HIS A 135 -5.07 -5.02 16.83
C HIS A 135 -6.24 -4.66 17.76
N PHE A 136 -6.99 -5.66 18.24
CA PHE A 136 -8.07 -5.42 19.20
C PHE A 136 -7.56 -4.82 20.50
N LEU A 137 -6.46 -5.33 21.05
CA LEU A 137 -5.84 -4.78 22.25
C LEU A 137 -5.40 -3.33 22.05
N THR A 138 -4.81 -3.01 20.90
CA THR A 138 -4.35 -1.66 20.56
C THR A 138 -5.52 -0.68 20.44
N ALA A 139 -6.62 -1.10 19.81
CA ALA A 139 -7.84 -0.31 19.71
C ALA A 139 -8.49 -0.06 21.08
N ILE A 140 -8.51 -1.07 21.96
CA ILE A 140 -9.11 -0.97 23.30
C ILE A 140 -8.28 -0.10 24.23
N THR A 141 -6.95 -0.21 24.18
CA THR A 141 -6.01 0.48 25.09
C THR A 141 -5.76 1.95 24.72
N GLY A 142 -6.18 2.39 23.54
CA GLY A 142 -5.92 3.74 23.05
C GLY A 142 -4.47 3.96 22.58
N LEU A 143 -3.72 2.87 22.34
CA LEU A 143 -2.35 2.92 21.78
C LEU A 143 -2.31 3.51 20.36
N VAL A 144 -3.47 3.58 19.68
CA VAL A 144 -3.63 4.27 18.39
C VAL A 144 -3.25 5.76 18.47
N ASN A 145 -3.31 6.39 19.65
CA ASN A 145 -2.83 7.76 19.85
C ASN A 145 -1.33 7.94 19.55
N PHE A 146 -0.55 6.86 19.50
CA PHE A 146 0.84 6.92 19.03
C PHE A 146 0.94 7.39 17.57
N VAL A 147 -0.15 7.34 16.80
CA VAL A 147 -0.18 7.86 15.43
C VAL A 147 0.20 9.34 15.34
N TRP A 148 -0.13 10.14 16.36
CA TRP A 148 0.20 11.57 16.38
C TRP A 148 1.70 11.84 16.56
N HIS A 149 2.49 10.81 16.85
CA HIS A 149 3.96 10.91 16.90
C HIS A 149 4.60 10.60 15.55
N ILE A 150 3.83 10.07 14.58
CA ILE A 150 4.31 9.87 13.21
C ILE A 150 4.39 11.24 12.53
N SER A 151 5.62 11.70 12.29
CA SER A 151 5.87 12.95 11.58
C SER A 151 6.20 12.71 10.10
N PRO A 152 6.10 13.75 9.23
CA PRO A 152 6.55 13.68 7.84
C PRO A 152 7.95 13.08 7.65
N PHE A 153 8.90 13.31 8.55
CA PHE A 153 10.22 12.67 8.54
C PHE A 153 10.12 11.14 8.48
N THR A 154 9.32 10.53 9.35
CA THR A 154 9.15 9.07 9.39
C THR A 154 8.43 8.56 8.16
N THR A 155 7.37 9.26 7.72
CA THR A 155 6.59 8.83 6.54
C THR A 155 7.41 8.93 5.26
N GLN A 156 8.20 10.01 5.09
CA GLN A 156 9.08 10.19 3.94
C GLN A 156 10.16 9.12 3.85
N ILE A 157 10.81 8.78 4.98
CA ILE A 157 11.81 7.70 5.02
C ILE A 157 11.17 6.36 4.66
N PHE A 158 9.98 6.08 5.19
CA PHE A 158 9.24 4.85 4.89
C PHE A 158 8.87 4.76 3.40
N GLU A 159 8.29 5.82 2.83
CA GLU A 159 7.96 5.88 1.40
C GLU A 159 9.21 5.70 0.51
N PHE A 160 10.35 6.28 0.91
CA PHE A 160 11.60 6.15 0.18
C PHE A 160 12.13 4.71 0.23
N PHE A 161 12.09 4.07 1.40
CA PHE A 161 12.45 2.67 1.60
C PHE A 161 11.59 1.74 0.73
N ILE A 162 10.26 1.95 0.70
CA ILE A 162 9.34 1.16 -0.14
C ILE A 162 9.66 1.35 -1.63
N GLY A 163 9.88 2.59 -2.06
CA GLY A 163 10.30 2.90 -3.43
C GLY A 163 11.58 2.18 -3.85
N CYS A 164 12.61 2.21 -2.99
CA CYS A 164 13.87 1.49 -3.23
C CYS A 164 13.67 -0.03 -3.27
N SER A 165 12.85 -0.58 -2.37
CA SER A 165 12.54 -2.03 -2.32
C SER A 165 11.82 -2.48 -3.58
N PHE A 166 10.83 -1.73 -4.07
CA PHE A 166 10.12 -2.04 -5.31
C PHE A 166 11.04 -1.98 -6.53
N VAL A 167 11.96 -1.01 -6.60
CA VAL A 167 12.96 -0.97 -7.68
C VAL A 167 13.90 -2.18 -7.61
N PHE A 168 14.37 -2.54 -6.41
CA PHE A 168 15.25 -3.69 -6.25
C PHE A 168 14.56 -5.01 -6.62
N GLU A 169 13.36 -5.26 -6.11
CA GLU A 169 12.57 -6.47 -6.39
C GLU A 169 12.19 -6.55 -7.86
N SER A 170 11.71 -5.46 -8.47
CA SER A 170 11.38 -5.48 -9.90
C SER A 170 12.58 -5.74 -10.80
N ILE A 171 13.77 -5.21 -10.47
CA ILE A 171 15.00 -5.52 -11.22
C ILE A 171 15.40 -6.98 -11.00
N ARG A 172 15.36 -7.48 -9.75
CA ARG A 172 15.62 -8.89 -9.43
C ARG A 172 14.71 -9.79 -10.26
N ASP A 173 13.43 -9.49 -10.33
CA ASP A 173 12.41 -10.30 -10.99
C ASP A 173 12.52 -10.24 -12.52
N LEU A 174 13.04 -9.14 -13.07
CA LEU A 174 13.36 -9.03 -14.49
C LEU A 174 14.65 -9.74 -14.88
N VAL A 175 15.62 -9.86 -13.95
CA VAL A 175 16.99 -10.33 -14.23
C VAL A 175 17.22 -11.79 -13.83
N GLU A 176 16.62 -12.26 -12.75
CA GLU A 176 16.76 -13.65 -12.26
C GLU A 176 16.36 -14.68 -13.33
N PRO A 177 15.25 -14.50 -14.07
CA PRO A 177 14.87 -15.45 -15.12
C PRO A 177 15.86 -15.48 -16.31
N LEU A 178 16.70 -14.45 -16.51
CA LEU A 178 17.75 -14.46 -17.54
C LEU A 178 18.90 -15.41 -17.19
N HIS A 179 19.20 -15.56 -15.90
CA HIS A 179 20.27 -16.45 -15.42
C HIS A 179 19.90 -17.94 -15.54
N LEU A 180 18.59 -18.24 -15.54
CA LEU A 180 18.04 -19.60 -15.62
C LEU A 180 17.96 -20.16 -17.06
N GLY A 181 18.29 -19.34 -18.07
CA GLY A 181 18.80 -19.85 -19.35
C GLY A 181 17.80 -20.48 -20.34
N LYS A 182 16.60 -19.91 -20.56
CA LYS A 182 15.74 -20.24 -21.73
C LYS A 182 14.86 -19.06 -22.17
N ASN A 183 15.04 -18.52 -23.38
CA ASN A 183 14.13 -17.55 -24.05
C ASN A 183 13.66 -16.33 -23.21
N THR A 184 14.36 -16.02 -22.12
CA THR A 184 13.92 -15.04 -21.12
C THR A 184 14.20 -13.59 -21.49
N TYR A 185 14.99 -13.35 -22.54
CA TYR A 185 15.21 -12.01 -23.08
C TYR A 185 13.89 -11.36 -23.53
N ALA A 186 12.92 -12.15 -23.99
CA ALA A 186 11.60 -11.66 -24.33
C ALA A 186 10.92 -11.03 -23.12
N SER A 187 10.88 -11.71 -21.97
CA SER A 187 10.29 -11.19 -20.73
C SER A 187 10.94 -9.90 -20.26
N LEU A 188 12.28 -9.77 -20.38
CA LEU A 188 12.99 -8.53 -20.09
C LEU A 188 12.59 -7.40 -21.05
N VAL A 189 12.57 -7.66 -22.36
CA VAL A 189 12.17 -6.67 -23.38
C VAL A 189 10.73 -6.21 -23.14
N ILE A 190 9.83 -7.15 -22.83
CA ILE A 190 8.43 -6.90 -22.50
C ILE A 190 8.33 -6.02 -21.24
N GLY A 191 9.08 -6.33 -20.19
CA GLY A 191 9.09 -5.54 -18.97
C GLY A 191 9.65 -4.12 -19.18
N MET A 192 10.74 -3.99 -19.93
CA MET A 192 11.32 -2.69 -20.28
C MET A 192 10.39 -1.87 -21.17
N LEU A 193 9.69 -2.51 -22.11
CA LEU A 193 8.67 -1.87 -22.94
C LEU A 193 7.48 -1.39 -22.11
N ALA A 194 6.98 -2.24 -21.20
CA ALA A 194 5.91 -1.88 -20.28
C ALA A 194 6.30 -0.69 -19.40
N PHE A 195 7.51 -0.70 -18.84
CA PHE A 195 8.05 0.43 -18.09
C PHE A 195 8.09 1.71 -18.94
N ALA A 196 8.65 1.65 -20.15
CA ALA A 196 8.80 2.80 -21.03
C ALA A 196 7.44 3.41 -21.45
N ILE A 197 6.45 2.56 -21.79
CA ILE A 197 5.10 3.00 -22.12
C ILE A 197 4.45 3.66 -20.90
N CYS A 198 4.50 3.00 -19.73
CA CYS A 198 3.87 3.52 -18.52
C CYS A 198 4.50 4.84 -18.08
N TRP A 199 5.82 4.97 -18.16
CA TRP A 199 6.55 6.21 -17.85
C TRP A 199 6.21 7.35 -18.82
N ARG A 200 6.06 7.07 -20.12
CA ARG A 200 5.60 8.08 -21.09
C ARG A 200 4.17 8.54 -20.79
N LEU A 201 3.27 7.60 -20.48
CA LEU A 201 1.88 7.90 -20.13
C LEU A 201 1.75 8.67 -18.82
N HIS A 202 2.64 8.46 -17.85
CA HIS A 202 2.70 9.24 -16.61
C HIS A 202 2.81 10.75 -16.87
N PHE A 203 3.61 11.15 -17.87
CA PHE A 203 3.78 12.56 -18.25
C PHE A 203 2.78 13.04 -19.31
N ALA A 204 1.74 12.26 -19.65
CA ALA A 204 0.81 12.61 -20.71
C ALA A 204 0.02 13.90 -20.42
N GLU A 205 -0.17 14.28 -19.16
CA GLU A 205 -0.75 15.59 -18.78
C GLU A 205 0.04 16.79 -19.29
N THR A 206 1.38 16.67 -19.40
CA THR A 206 2.27 17.72 -19.90
C THR A 206 2.32 17.82 -21.42
N TRP A 207 1.77 16.83 -22.14
CA TRP A 207 1.80 16.83 -23.59
C TRP A 207 0.97 17.99 -24.16
N THR A 208 1.50 18.62 -25.21
CA THR A 208 0.78 19.65 -25.98
C THR A 208 -0.24 19.05 -26.94
N LEU A 209 -0.12 17.74 -27.21
CA LEU A 209 -1.02 16.95 -28.04
C LEU A 209 -2.20 16.44 -27.21
N PHE A 210 -3.37 16.29 -27.84
CA PHE A 210 -4.65 15.84 -27.26
C PHE A 210 -5.40 16.84 -26.37
N SER A 211 -6.71 16.63 -26.26
CA SER A 211 -7.58 17.39 -25.37
C SER A 211 -7.23 17.11 -23.90
N ARG A 212 -7.54 18.05 -23.00
CA ARG A 212 -7.29 17.90 -21.55
C ARG A 212 -7.92 16.63 -20.97
N GLN A 213 -9.13 16.29 -21.40
CA GLN A 213 -9.84 15.09 -20.92
C GLN A 213 -9.10 13.79 -21.29
N VAL A 214 -8.62 13.69 -22.53
CA VAL A 214 -7.85 12.53 -22.99
C VAL A 214 -6.52 12.43 -22.25
N ARG A 215 -5.81 13.55 -22.04
CA ARG A 215 -4.53 13.57 -21.31
C ARG A 215 -4.68 13.11 -19.85
N THR A 216 -5.70 13.60 -19.14
CA THR A 216 -5.98 13.17 -17.77
C THR A 216 -6.41 11.71 -17.72
N PHE A 217 -7.17 11.22 -18.71
CA PHE A 217 -7.52 9.80 -18.83
C PHE A 217 -6.26 8.93 -19.02
N LEU A 218 -5.40 9.26 -19.98
CA LEU A 218 -4.16 8.52 -20.24
C LEU A 218 -3.24 8.44 -19.01
N THR A 219 -3.13 9.56 -18.28
CA THR A 219 -2.29 9.64 -17.08
C THR A 219 -2.90 8.83 -15.92
N SER A 220 -4.23 8.89 -15.76
CA SER A 220 -4.94 8.22 -14.66
C SER A 220 -5.01 6.70 -14.81
N TYR A 221 -5.07 6.19 -16.06
CA TYR A 221 -5.20 4.77 -16.38
C TYR A 221 -3.92 4.16 -16.96
N ASN A 222 -2.77 4.81 -16.75
CA ASN A 222 -1.49 4.46 -17.40
C ASN A 222 -1.09 2.99 -17.21
N MET A 223 -1.20 2.43 -16.01
CA MET A 223 -0.85 1.05 -15.71
C MET A 223 -1.73 0.06 -16.49
N ALA A 224 -3.05 0.23 -16.46
CA ALA A 224 -3.96 -0.66 -17.16
C ALA A 224 -3.83 -0.55 -18.68
N ILE A 225 -3.71 0.65 -19.23
CA ILE A 225 -3.48 0.86 -20.66
C ILE A 225 -2.20 0.15 -21.10
N THR A 226 -1.12 0.29 -20.32
CA THR A 226 0.15 -0.39 -20.58
C THR A 226 -0.01 -1.91 -20.59
N VAL A 227 -0.65 -2.49 -19.57
CA VAL A 227 -0.88 -3.93 -19.49
C VAL A 227 -1.72 -4.43 -20.66
N ILE A 228 -2.78 -3.70 -21.06
CA ILE A 228 -3.62 -4.05 -22.20
C ILE A 228 -2.81 -4.03 -23.51
N ILE A 229 -2.03 -2.98 -23.77
CA ILE A 229 -1.22 -2.86 -24.99
C ILE A 229 -0.19 -3.99 -25.08
N VAL A 230 0.54 -4.21 -24.00
CA VAL A 230 1.61 -5.23 -23.96
C VAL A 230 1.04 -6.65 -24.05
N THR A 231 -0.14 -6.89 -23.47
CA THR A 231 -0.83 -8.19 -23.57
C THR A 231 -1.40 -8.41 -24.98
N ALA A 232 -1.95 -7.36 -25.61
CA ALA A 232 -2.52 -7.46 -26.96
C ALA A 232 -1.45 -7.78 -28.03
N ASP A 233 -0.28 -7.16 -27.91
CA ASP A 233 0.88 -7.39 -28.81
C ASP A 233 1.34 -8.86 -28.80
N GLN A 234 1.09 -9.59 -27.72
CA GLN A 234 1.60 -10.95 -27.52
C GLN A 234 0.62 -12.06 -27.89
N LYS A 235 -0.63 -11.74 -28.25
CA LYS A 235 -1.65 -12.74 -28.55
C LYS A 235 -1.27 -13.66 -29.71
N ASP A 236 -0.49 -13.15 -30.67
CA ASP A 236 -0.02 -13.91 -31.85
C ASP A 236 1.33 -14.62 -31.63
N SER A 237 2.02 -14.34 -30.52
CA SER A 237 3.38 -14.84 -30.24
C SER A 237 3.38 -16.06 -29.31
N ASN A 238 2.62 -17.10 -29.66
CA ASN A 238 2.51 -18.34 -28.87
C ASN A 238 3.78 -19.23 -28.90
N SER A 239 4.84 -18.81 -29.60
CA SER A 239 6.02 -19.63 -29.91
C SER A 239 7.21 -19.44 -28.95
N HIS A 240 7.16 -18.49 -28.02
CA HIS A 240 8.39 -17.99 -27.34
C HIS A 240 8.57 -18.33 -25.86
N GLY A 241 7.74 -19.19 -25.26
CA GLY A 241 7.97 -19.64 -23.87
C GLY A 241 7.87 -18.51 -22.83
N ILE A 242 7.00 -17.54 -23.07
CA ILE A 242 6.75 -16.41 -22.16
C ILE A 242 5.98 -16.92 -20.95
N GLU A 243 6.53 -16.73 -19.75
CA GLU A 243 5.82 -17.02 -18.50
C GLU A 243 4.67 -16.03 -18.30
N ARG A 244 3.46 -16.58 -18.21
CA ARG A 244 2.23 -15.83 -17.94
C ARG A 244 1.83 -15.99 -16.48
N VAL A 245 1.01 -15.07 -16.00
CA VAL A 245 0.49 -15.15 -14.64
C VAL A 245 -0.23 -16.49 -14.46
N HIS A 246 0.25 -17.31 -13.54
CA HIS A 246 -0.38 -18.58 -13.20
C HIS A 246 -1.64 -18.29 -12.38
N VAL A 247 -2.77 -18.15 -13.05
CA VAL A 247 -4.08 -18.21 -12.39
C VAL A 247 -4.65 -19.60 -12.63
N ARG A 248 -4.57 -20.48 -11.62
CA ARG A 248 -5.30 -21.74 -11.66
C ARG A 248 -6.80 -21.40 -11.65
N ALA A 249 -7.55 -21.95 -12.59
CA ALA A 249 -8.94 -21.54 -12.82
C ALA A 249 -9.79 -21.81 -11.56
N PRO A 250 -10.50 -20.81 -11.01
CA PRO A 250 -11.28 -20.97 -9.78
C PRO A 250 -12.65 -21.62 -10.02
N TRP A 251 -12.94 -22.22 -11.18
CA TRP A 251 -14.25 -22.85 -11.41
C TRP A 251 -14.51 -24.02 -10.45
N ASP A 252 -13.44 -24.66 -9.96
CA ASP A 252 -13.53 -25.69 -8.92
C ASP A 252 -13.62 -25.10 -7.51
N TRP A 253 -13.52 -23.77 -7.34
CA TRP A 253 -13.42 -23.05 -6.06
C TRP A 253 -12.42 -23.70 -5.09
N GLN A 254 -11.34 -24.25 -5.63
CA GLN A 254 -10.28 -24.87 -4.82
C GLN A 254 -9.14 -23.86 -4.60
N PRO A 255 -8.48 -23.89 -3.43
CA PRO A 255 -7.23 -23.18 -3.22
C PRO A 255 -6.17 -23.62 -4.24
N SER A 256 -5.13 -22.81 -4.42
CA SER A 256 -4.02 -23.10 -5.35
C SER A 256 -3.31 -24.42 -5.02
N VAL A 257 -3.30 -24.76 -3.74
CA VAL A 257 -2.86 -26.03 -3.17
C VAL A 257 -4.07 -26.93 -2.93
N ASP A 258 -3.91 -28.24 -3.12
CA ASP A 258 -4.96 -29.23 -2.85
C ASP A 258 -5.23 -29.34 -1.33
N ARG A 259 -6.10 -28.47 -0.82
CA ARG A 259 -6.48 -28.36 0.59
C ARG A 259 -7.92 -27.84 0.75
N PRO A 260 -8.58 -28.12 1.88
CA PRO A 260 -9.83 -27.44 2.23
C PRO A 260 -9.59 -25.95 2.51
N TRP A 261 -10.61 -25.11 2.26
CA TRP A 261 -10.56 -23.68 2.59
C TRP A 261 -10.44 -23.41 4.09
N LEU A 262 -11.12 -24.20 4.91
CA LEU A 262 -11.06 -24.05 6.35
C LEU A 262 -9.77 -24.70 6.86
N ILE A 263 -8.90 -23.90 7.47
CA ILE A 263 -7.66 -24.40 8.07
C ILE A 263 -7.97 -24.94 9.47
N ASP A 264 -7.53 -26.17 9.73
CA ASP A 264 -7.55 -26.74 11.07
C ASP A 264 -6.43 -26.14 11.94
N PRO A 265 -6.76 -25.56 13.11
CA PRO A 265 -5.80 -24.79 13.92
C PRO A 265 -4.86 -25.67 14.77
N THR A 266 -5.17 -26.96 14.93
CA THR A 266 -4.53 -27.85 15.91
C THR A 266 -3.83 -29.06 15.31
N GLU A 267 -4.10 -29.41 14.05
CA GLU A 267 -3.40 -30.50 13.37
C GLU A 267 -2.05 -29.98 12.85
N GLY A 268 -0.95 -30.73 13.07
CA GLY A 268 0.36 -30.38 12.50
C GLY A 268 1.16 -29.27 13.20
N ILE A 269 0.74 -28.78 14.39
CA ILE A 269 1.48 -27.75 15.14
C ILE A 269 1.84 -28.14 16.58
N SER A 270 3.10 -27.95 16.94
CA SER A 270 3.58 -28.07 18.33
C SER A 270 3.18 -26.83 19.14
N THR A 271 3.03 -26.95 20.47
CA THR A 271 2.80 -25.80 21.36
C THR A 271 3.89 -24.73 21.21
N LYS A 272 5.12 -25.14 20.88
CA LYS A 272 6.22 -24.22 20.54
C LYS A 272 5.96 -23.42 19.27
N GLY A 273 5.35 -24.03 18.24
CA GLY A 273 4.98 -23.35 16.99
C GLY A 273 3.89 -22.30 17.20
N ILE A 274 2.91 -22.59 18.06
CA ILE A 274 1.83 -21.65 18.41
C ILE A 274 2.38 -20.35 19.03
N PHE A 275 3.29 -20.48 20.00
CA PHE A 275 3.95 -19.31 20.59
C PHE A 275 5.03 -18.72 19.69
N GLY A 276 5.67 -19.52 18.84
CA GLY A 276 6.61 -19.07 17.82
C GLY A 276 5.96 -18.13 16.80
N ALA A 277 4.70 -18.40 16.42
CA ALA A 277 3.91 -17.57 15.51
C ALA A 277 3.60 -16.15 16.07
N LEU A 278 3.70 -15.95 17.39
CA LEU A 278 3.49 -14.63 18.01
C LEU A 278 4.50 -13.60 17.52
N PHE A 279 5.73 -14.02 17.24
CA PHE A 279 6.79 -13.13 16.81
C PHE A 279 6.58 -12.54 15.39
N PRO A 280 6.35 -13.34 14.33
CA PRO A 280 5.98 -12.80 13.02
C PRO A 280 4.61 -12.09 13.08
N ALA A 281 3.68 -12.52 13.94
CA ALA A 281 2.42 -11.80 14.15
C ALA A 281 2.64 -10.39 14.72
N PHE A 282 3.59 -10.23 15.65
CA PHE A 282 3.94 -8.92 16.19
C PHE A 282 4.59 -8.02 15.12
N MET A 283 5.44 -8.57 14.25
CA MET A 283 5.99 -7.82 13.11
C MET A 283 4.89 -7.41 12.11
N LEU A 284 3.95 -8.31 11.79
CA LEU A 284 2.81 -8.01 10.93
C LEU A 284 1.92 -6.93 11.54
N TYR A 285 1.67 -7.01 12.85
CA TYR A 285 0.95 -6.00 13.61
C TYR A 285 1.64 -4.63 13.52
N LEU A 286 2.97 -4.55 13.72
CA LEU A 286 3.70 -3.29 13.62
C LEU A 286 3.63 -2.70 12.21
N LEU A 287 3.74 -3.54 11.18
CA LEU A 287 3.60 -3.11 9.79
C LEU A 287 2.21 -2.54 9.53
N PHE A 288 1.15 -3.26 9.91
CA PHE A 288 -0.23 -2.80 9.74
C PHE A 288 -0.52 -1.55 10.56
N PHE A 289 0.09 -1.44 11.74
CA PHE A 289 0.01 -0.25 12.57
C PHE A 289 0.55 0.97 11.85
N ILE A 290 1.65 0.84 11.10
CA ILE A 290 2.24 1.96 10.35
C ILE A 290 1.45 2.23 9.08
N ASP A 291 1.25 1.21 8.24
CA ASP A 291 0.59 1.34 6.92
C ASP A 291 -0.81 1.94 7.04
N HIS A 292 -1.63 1.38 7.93
CA HIS A 292 -3.02 1.80 8.07
C HIS A 292 -3.13 3.23 8.61
N ASN A 293 -2.28 3.60 9.56
CA ASN A 293 -2.24 4.94 10.12
C ASN A 293 -1.81 5.98 9.10
N ILE A 294 -0.73 5.73 8.36
CA ILE A 294 -0.25 6.64 7.31
C ILE A 294 -1.32 6.77 6.22
N SER A 295 -1.89 5.66 5.75
CA SER A 295 -2.96 5.66 4.75
C SER A 295 -4.18 6.46 5.23
N SER A 296 -4.59 6.28 6.49
CA SER A 296 -5.74 6.99 7.07
C SER A 296 -5.48 8.49 7.21
N ILE A 297 -4.29 8.90 7.68
CA ILE A 297 -3.90 10.33 7.77
C ILE A 297 -3.89 10.99 6.40
N LEU A 298 -3.29 10.33 5.39
CA LEU A 298 -3.19 10.88 4.03
C LEU A 298 -4.57 11.03 3.39
N THR A 299 -5.47 10.07 3.63
CA THR A 299 -6.86 10.09 3.16
C THR A 299 -7.68 11.19 3.84
N GLN A 300 -7.39 11.47 5.10
CA GLN A 300 -8.09 12.46 5.93
C GLN A 300 -7.38 13.82 5.99
N ALA A 301 -6.40 14.05 5.12
CA ALA A 301 -5.60 15.26 5.14
C ALA A 301 -6.47 16.53 5.01
N PRO A 302 -6.16 17.63 5.74
CA PRO A 302 -6.96 18.85 5.74
C PRO A 302 -7.22 19.44 4.34
N LYS A 303 -6.33 19.18 3.38
CA LYS A 303 -6.45 19.59 1.97
C LYS A 303 -7.73 19.11 1.27
N TYR A 304 -8.35 18.04 1.78
CA TYR A 304 -9.58 17.48 1.20
C TYR A 304 -10.86 18.12 1.74
N ASN A 305 -10.78 18.99 2.76
CA ASN A 305 -11.93 19.68 3.35
C ASN A 305 -13.09 18.71 3.70
N LEU A 306 -12.75 17.58 4.33
CA LEU A 306 -13.72 16.58 4.78
C LEU A 306 -14.65 17.18 5.85
N LYS A 307 -15.92 16.81 5.80
CA LYS A 307 -16.98 17.33 6.68
C LYS A 307 -17.24 16.43 7.87
N LYS A 308 -17.07 15.12 7.70
CA LYS A 308 -17.29 14.13 8.77
C LYS A 308 -16.03 14.00 9.64
N PRO A 309 -16.19 13.75 10.95
CA PRO A 309 -15.04 13.61 11.85
C PRO A 309 -14.21 12.37 11.51
N ALA A 310 -12.94 12.43 11.86
CA ALA A 310 -12.00 11.32 11.76
C ALA A 310 -12.37 10.18 12.72
N SER A 311 -12.01 8.96 12.35
CA SER A 311 -12.09 7.77 13.19
C SER A 311 -10.80 6.99 12.99
N TYR A 312 -10.11 6.64 14.07
CA TYR A 312 -8.83 5.91 14.01
C TYR A 312 -8.87 4.65 14.89
N HIS A 313 -9.38 4.75 16.12
CA HIS A 313 -9.46 3.62 17.03
C HIS A 313 -10.42 2.55 16.53
N TRP A 314 -11.57 2.96 16.02
CA TRP A 314 -12.54 2.03 15.46
C TRP A 314 -12.02 1.37 14.17
N ASP A 315 -11.29 2.11 13.33
CA ASP A 315 -10.74 1.56 12.08
C ASP A 315 -9.70 0.46 12.36
N PHE A 316 -8.90 0.60 13.41
CA PHE A 316 -7.99 -0.47 13.89
C PHE A 316 -8.72 -1.71 14.40
N PHE A 317 -9.82 -1.51 15.12
CA PHE A 317 -10.67 -2.62 15.53
C PHE A 317 -11.25 -3.35 14.30
N CYS A 318 -11.72 -2.60 13.31
CA CYS A 318 -12.20 -3.16 12.05
C CYS A 318 -11.11 -3.88 11.28
N LEU A 319 -9.88 -3.36 11.27
CA LEU A 319 -8.74 -4.03 10.65
C LEU A 319 -8.47 -5.40 11.29
N GLY A 320 -8.47 -5.48 12.63
CA GLY A 320 -8.40 -6.76 13.34
C GLY A 320 -9.50 -7.74 12.94
N LEU A 321 -10.73 -7.25 12.75
CA LEU A 321 -11.85 -8.08 12.30
C LEU A 321 -11.66 -8.61 10.87
N THR A 322 -11.04 -7.83 9.97
CA THR A 322 -10.75 -8.28 8.60
C THR A 322 -9.68 -9.37 8.53
N ILE A 323 -8.79 -9.47 9.52
CA ILE A 323 -7.71 -10.47 9.57
C ILE A 323 -8.23 -11.85 9.99
N VAL A 324 -9.30 -11.91 10.80
CA VAL A 324 -9.89 -13.18 11.27
C VAL A 324 -10.33 -14.09 10.10
N PRO A 325 -11.15 -13.65 9.13
CA PRO A 325 -11.50 -14.49 7.99
C PRO A 325 -10.30 -14.84 7.11
N CYS A 326 -9.28 -13.96 7.05
CA CYS A 326 -8.02 -14.27 6.36
C CYS A 326 -7.28 -15.45 7.01
N GLY A 327 -7.21 -15.50 8.34
CA GLY A 327 -6.65 -16.64 9.07
C GLY A 327 -7.45 -17.93 8.89
N LEU A 328 -8.79 -17.85 8.94
CA LEU A 328 -9.67 -19.02 8.81
C LEU A 328 -9.61 -19.66 7.41
N LEU A 329 -9.58 -18.82 6.37
CA LEU A 329 -9.59 -19.24 4.97
C LEU A 329 -8.19 -19.40 4.36
N GLY A 330 -7.13 -19.07 5.11
CA GLY A 330 -5.78 -19.07 4.59
C GLY A 330 -5.53 -18.02 3.50
N LEU A 331 -6.21 -16.89 3.59
CA LEU A 331 -6.07 -15.77 2.66
C LEU A 331 -5.03 -14.77 3.19
N PRO A 332 -4.24 -14.12 2.33
CA PRO A 332 -3.25 -13.14 2.76
C PRO A 332 -3.96 -11.92 3.40
N PRO A 333 -3.66 -11.54 4.65
CA PRO A 333 -4.25 -10.34 5.25
C PRO A 333 -3.79 -9.07 4.54
N GLY A 334 -4.59 -8.00 4.58
CA GLY A 334 -4.26 -6.71 3.96
C GLY A 334 -4.39 -5.53 4.91
N SER A 335 -3.73 -4.43 4.57
CA SER A 335 -3.69 -3.17 5.33
C SER A 335 -4.16 -1.99 4.48
N GLY A 336 -4.11 -0.78 5.05
CA GLY A 336 -4.45 0.45 4.34
C GLY A 336 -3.46 0.74 3.20
N LEU A 337 -4.00 0.91 2.00
CA LEU A 337 -3.20 1.16 0.81
C LEU A 337 -2.76 2.64 0.74
N ILE A 338 -1.45 2.90 0.87
CA ILE A 338 -0.91 4.26 0.99
C ILE A 338 -1.15 5.12 -0.27
N PRO A 339 -0.74 4.73 -1.49
CA PRO A 339 -0.98 5.57 -2.66
C PRO A 339 -2.42 5.47 -3.17
N GLN A 340 -3.09 4.32 -3.02
CA GLN A 340 -4.42 4.12 -3.60
C GLN A 340 -5.54 4.83 -2.83
N ALA A 341 -5.47 4.89 -1.49
CA ALA A 341 -6.50 5.55 -0.67
C ALA A 341 -6.65 7.09 -0.92
N PRO A 342 -5.56 7.89 -0.99
CA PRO A 342 -5.67 9.31 -1.33
C PRO A 342 -6.05 9.53 -2.80
N LEU A 343 -5.67 8.62 -3.71
CA LEU A 343 -6.11 8.66 -5.10
C LEU A 343 -7.62 8.42 -5.23
N HIS A 344 -8.17 7.47 -4.48
CA HIS A 344 -9.60 7.22 -4.39
C HIS A 344 -10.36 8.43 -3.82
N THR A 345 -9.89 8.99 -2.71
CA THR A 345 -10.45 10.23 -2.13
C THR A 345 -10.42 11.38 -3.13
N ARG A 346 -9.33 11.49 -3.87
CA ARG A 346 -9.12 12.49 -4.90
C ARG A 346 -10.04 12.28 -6.12
N ALA A 347 -10.45 11.06 -6.43
CA ALA A 347 -11.41 10.75 -7.49
C ALA A 347 -12.86 11.09 -7.06
N LEU A 348 -13.15 11.02 -5.77
CA LEU A 348 -14.43 11.46 -5.18
C LEU A 348 -14.50 12.97 -4.95
N ALA A 349 -13.39 13.68 -5.13
CA ALA A 349 -13.28 15.11 -4.90
C ALA A 349 -13.74 15.93 -6.13
N THR A 350 -14.69 16.82 -5.92
CA THR A 350 -15.01 17.90 -6.84
C THR A 350 -14.04 19.05 -6.63
N ARG A 351 -13.20 19.32 -7.64
CA ARG A 351 -12.20 20.38 -7.60
C ARG A 351 -12.68 21.62 -8.35
N LYS A 352 -12.33 22.80 -7.82
CA LYS A 352 -12.44 24.06 -8.55
C LYS A 352 -11.06 24.71 -8.63
N ILE A 353 -10.79 25.32 -9.77
CA ILE A 353 -9.57 26.12 -9.96
C ILE A 353 -9.87 27.48 -9.35
N LEU A 354 -9.18 27.81 -8.26
CA LEU A 354 -9.21 29.15 -7.68
C LEU A 354 -7.89 29.84 -8.01
N GLU A 355 -7.99 31.02 -8.58
CA GLU A 355 -6.82 31.86 -8.85
C GLU A 355 -6.58 32.72 -7.61
N ARG A 356 -5.53 32.38 -6.84
CA ARG A 356 -5.07 33.20 -5.70
C ARG A 356 -3.69 33.72 -6.03
N HIS A 357 -3.50 35.04 -5.94
CA HIS A 357 -2.23 35.71 -6.19
C HIS A 357 -1.58 35.38 -7.55
N GLY A 358 -2.38 35.25 -8.62
CA GLY A 358 -1.88 34.96 -9.97
C GLY A 358 -1.44 33.50 -10.20
N VAL A 359 -1.60 32.62 -9.21
CA VAL A 359 -1.35 31.18 -9.34
C VAL A 359 -2.68 30.44 -9.32
N LYS A 360 -2.95 29.68 -10.38
CA LYS A 360 -4.12 28.78 -10.46
C LYS A 360 -3.88 27.59 -9.55
N GLN A 361 -4.58 27.54 -8.41
CA GLN A 361 -4.55 26.42 -7.49
C GLN A 361 -5.84 25.60 -7.61
N GLU A 362 -5.71 24.29 -7.79
CA GLU A 362 -6.84 23.38 -7.69
C GLU A 362 -7.19 23.17 -6.21
N VAL A 363 -8.33 23.71 -5.78
CA VAL A 363 -8.83 23.53 -4.41
C VAL A 363 -10.00 22.55 -4.42
N THR A 364 -9.95 21.56 -3.53
CA THR A 364 -11.04 20.61 -3.30
C THR A 364 -12.20 21.33 -2.62
N VAL A 365 -13.34 21.43 -3.32
CA VAL A 365 -14.54 22.11 -2.81
C VAL A 365 -15.42 21.16 -2.02
N HIS A 366 -15.55 19.93 -2.50
CA HIS A 366 -16.39 18.93 -1.86
C HIS A 366 -15.89 17.53 -2.20
N VAL A 367 -15.85 16.64 -1.20
CA VAL A 367 -15.63 15.21 -1.40
C VAL A 367 -16.93 14.47 -1.10
N GLU A 368 -17.26 13.53 -1.98
CA GLU A 368 -18.36 12.59 -1.78
C GLU A 368 -17.96 11.51 -0.76
N GLU A 369 -18.25 11.74 0.52
CA GLU A 369 -17.92 10.83 1.62
C GLU A 369 -18.95 9.69 1.73
N GLN A 370 -18.78 8.63 0.95
CA GLN A 370 -19.74 7.52 0.84
C GLN A 370 -19.09 6.14 1.00
N ARG A 371 -19.92 5.15 1.33
CA ARG A 371 -19.52 3.73 1.39
C ARG A 371 -19.64 2.99 0.07
N TRP A 372 -20.51 3.47 -0.82
CA TRP A 372 -20.77 2.85 -2.12
C TRP A 372 -19.52 2.74 -3.01
N SER A 373 -18.59 3.69 -2.91
CA SER A 373 -17.38 3.67 -3.72
C SER A 373 -16.41 2.56 -3.31
N ALA A 374 -16.12 2.43 -2.02
CA ALA A 374 -15.27 1.38 -1.48
C ALA A 374 -15.93 0.00 -1.63
N LEU A 375 -17.23 -0.12 -1.35
CA LEU A 375 -17.97 -1.36 -1.56
C LEU A 375 -17.97 -1.77 -3.03
N GLY A 376 -18.22 -0.82 -3.94
CA GLY A 376 -18.20 -1.06 -5.39
C GLY A 376 -16.83 -1.52 -5.89
N GLN A 377 -15.76 -0.88 -5.43
CA GLN A 377 -14.39 -1.30 -5.75
C GLN A 377 -14.09 -2.71 -5.24
N ALA A 378 -14.41 -3.03 -3.98
CA ALA A 378 -14.18 -4.36 -3.41
C ALA A 378 -15.01 -5.44 -4.11
N SER A 379 -16.24 -5.11 -4.52
CA SER A 379 -17.11 -5.99 -5.30
C SER A 379 -16.53 -6.25 -6.69
N LEU A 380 -15.95 -5.24 -7.35
CA LEU A 380 -15.25 -5.43 -8.62
C LEU A 380 -13.99 -6.30 -8.49
N MET A 381 -13.26 -6.21 -7.38
CA MET A 381 -12.14 -7.13 -7.10
C MET A 381 -12.61 -8.58 -6.99
N PHE A 382 -13.76 -8.80 -6.34
CA PHE A 382 -14.37 -10.13 -6.28
C PHE A 382 -14.84 -10.60 -7.67
N VAL A 383 -15.45 -9.73 -8.47
CA VAL A 383 -15.85 -10.04 -9.86
C VAL A 383 -14.64 -10.33 -10.75
N ALA A 384 -13.48 -9.70 -10.50
CA ALA A 384 -12.25 -9.95 -11.26
C ALA A 384 -11.79 -11.41 -11.17
N LEU A 385 -12.15 -12.15 -10.11
CA LEU A 385 -11.91 -13.59 -10.01
C LEU A 385 -12.62 -14.36 -11.14
N SER A 386 -13.81 -13.94 -11.55
CA SER A 386 -14.54 -14.58 -12.65
C SER A 386 -13.91 -14.27 -14.03
N LEU A 387 -13.06 -13.25 -14.11
CA LEU A 387 -12.33 -12.84 -15.31
C LEU A 387 -10.91 -13.45 -15.38
N PHE A 388 -10.63 -14.52 -14.63
CA PHE A 388 -9.29 -15.13 -14.58
C PHE A 388 -8.76 -15.50 -15.98
N THR A 389 -9.62 -15.93 -16.93
CA THR A 389 -9.18 -16.22 -18.32
C THR A 389 -8.44 -15.03 -18.93
N VAL A 390 -8.91 -13.81 -18.67
CA VAL A 390 -8.30 -12.57 -19.16
C VAL A 390 -7.03 -12.24 -18.36
N ILE A 391 -7.04 -12.49 -17.05
CA ILE A 391 -5.89 -12.25 -16.16
C ILE A 391 -4.73 -13.20 -16.50
N SER A 392 -5.01 -14.48 -16.80
CA SER A 392 -4.02 -15.48 -17.22
C SER A 392 -3.33 -15.15 -18.55
N TRP A 393 -3.87 -14.22 -19.34
CA TRP A 393 -3.21 -13.76 -20.56
C TRP A 393 -2.09 -12.75 -20.29
N ILE A 394 -2.09 -12.12 -19.11
CA ILE A 394 -1.10 -11.10 -18.76
C ILE A 394 0.28 -11.78 -18.61
N PRO A 395 1.32 -11.31 -19.33
CA PRO A 395 2.67 -11.83 -19.18
C PRO A 395 3.30 -11.31 -17.88
N LYS A 396 4.00 -12.18 -17.13
CA LYS A 396 4.65 -11.81 -15.86
C LYS A 396 5.66 -10.67 -16.04
N GLY A 397 6.41 -10.71 -17.15
CA GLY A 397 7.37 -9.65 -17.50
C GLY A 397 6.74 -8.24 -17.57
N ALA A 398 5.50 -8.11 -18.05
CA ALA A 398 4.82 -6.82 -18.08
C ALA A 398 4.45 -6.32 -16.69
N LEU A 399 4.03 -7.23 -15.78
CA LEU A 399 3.76 -6.89 -14.40
C LEU A 399 5.02 -6.38 -13.69
N PHE A 400 6.17 -7.03 -13.88
CA PHE A 400 7.44 -6.57 -13.32
C PHE A 400 7.90 -5.22 -13.91
N GLY A 401 7.65 -4.96 -15.19
CA GLY A 401 7.88 -3.66 -15.81
C GLY A 401 7.01 -2.54 -15.22
N VAL A 402 5.73 -2.82 -14.97
CA VAL A 402 4.82 -1.89 -14.27
C VAL A 402 5.21 -1.76 -12.79
N PHE A 403 5.73 -2.81 -12.17
CA PHE A 403 6.24 -2.76 -10.80
C PHE A 403 7.45 -1.84 -10.68
N LEU A 404 8.39 -1.90 -11.64
CA LEU A 404 9.50 -0.97 -11.74
C LEU A 404 9.00 0.48 -11.88
N TYR A 405 7.94 0.71 -12.66
CA TYR A 405 7.30 2.02 -12.75
C TYR A 405 6.75 2.50 -11.41
N LEU A 406 6.09 1.63 -10.64
CA LEU A 406 5.59 1.97 -9.30
C LEU A 406 6.73 2.35 -8.35
N GLY A 407 7.85 1.61 -8.38
CA GLY A 407 9.04 1.91 -7.57
C GLY A 407 9.67 3.25 -7.94
N VAL A 408 9.94 3.49 -9.23
CA VAL A 408 10.53 4.75 -9.70
C VAL A 408 9.59 5.94 -9.48
N GLY A 409 8.28 5.75 -9.68
CA GLY A 409 7.27 6.76 -9.42
C GLY A 409 7.17 7.13 -7.95
N ALA A 410 7.26 6.16 -7.05
CA ALA A 410 7.30 6.39 -5.60
C ALA A 410 8.54 7.19 -5.18
N LEU A 411 9.71 6.88 -5.75
CA LEU A 411 10.94 7.67 -5.52
C LEU A 411 10.78 9.10 -6.05
N HIS A 412 10.32 9.28 -7.28
CA HIS A 412 10.18 10.60 -7.89
C HIS A 412 9.21 11.52 -7.13
N GLY A 413 8.16 10.96 -6.52
CA GLY A 413 7.17 11.70 -5.74
C GLY A 413 7.59 12.03 -4.31
N ASN A 414 8.73 11.53 -3.83
CA ASN A 414 9.16 11.68 -2.44
C ASN A 414 9.97 12.97 -2.22
N GLU A 415 9.72 13.67 -1.11
CA GLU A 415 10.46 14.87 -0.70
C GLU A 415 11.96 14.60 -0.51
N ILE A 416 12.35 13.42 0.00
CA ILE A 416 13.77 13.02 0.12
C ILE A 416 14.44 13.01 -1.26
N TRP A 417 13.74 12.48 -2.28
CA TRP A 417 14.26 12.49 -3.64
C TRP A 417 14.40 13.90 -4.21
N HIS A 418 13.47 14.79 -3.87
CA HIS A 418 13.58 16.21 -4.20
C HIS A 418 14.81 16.84 -3.53
N HIS A 419 15.03 16.57 -2.25
CA HIS A 419 16.21 17.05 -1.52
C HIS A 419 17.54 16.49 -2.05
N ILE A 420 17.59 15.20 -2.42
CA ILE A 420 18.74 14.60 -3.09
C ILE A 420 18.99 15.29 -4.43
N THR A 421 17.95 15.48 -5.24
CA THR A 421 18.07 16.16 -6.55
C THR A 421 18.57 17.59 -6.37
N LEU A 422 18.02 18.35 -5.41
CA LEU A 422 18.49 19.69 -5.08
C LEU A 422 19.94 19.71 -4.58
N SER A 423 20.38 18.65 -3.90
CA SER A 423 21.76 18.47 -3.45
C SER A 423 22.76 18.39 -4.61
N PHE A 424 22.35 17.77 -5.72
CA PHE A 424 23.14 17.69 -6.95
C PHE A 424 22.90 18.86 -7.93
N MET A 425 21.86 19.69 -7.73
CA MET A 425 21.63 20.87 -8.56
C MET A 425 22.63 22.00 -8.28
N TYR A 426 23.11 22.61 -9.36
CA TYR A 426 24.00 23.77 -9.30
C TYR A 426 23.35 24.93 -8.53
N ALA A 427 24.09 25.54 -7.60
CA ALA A 427 23.57 26.52 -6.64
C ALA A 427 22.78 27.67 -7.28
N LYS A 428 23.21 28.17 -8.45
CA LYS A 428 22.55 29.28 -9.17
C LYS A 428 21.23 28.89 -9.86
N LYS A 429 20.95 27.59 -10.03
CA LYS A 429 19.74 27.07 -10.69
C LYS A 429 18.73 26.49 -9.70
N ARG A 430 18.97 26.61 -8.39
CA ARG A 430 18.04 26.10 -7.38
C ARG A 430 16.74 26.92 -7.43
N PRO A 431 15.57 26.27 -7.53
CA PRO A 431 14.31 26.99 -7.48
C PRO A 431 14.17 27.68 -6.10
N PRO A 432 13.54 28.86 -6.03
CA PRO A 432 13.32 29.57 -4.77
C PRO A 432 12.19 28.91 -3.98
N VAL A 433 12.42 27.68 -3.51
CA VAL A 433 11.52 26.99 -2.59
C VAL A 433 11.74 27.51 -1.16
N PRO A 434 10.70 27.56 -0.30
CA PRO A 434 10.81 28.10 1.06
C PRO A 434 11.94 27.48 1.90
N ILE A 435 12.20 26.19 1.68
CA ILE A 435 13.28 25.43 2.33
C ILE A 435 14.66 26.02 2.00
N VAL A 436 14.89 26.36 0.74
CA VAL A 436 16.16 26.92 0.24
C VAL A 436 16.32 28.39 0.66
N ALA A 437 15.21 29.10 0.91
CA ALA A 437 15.22 30.51 1.31
C ALA A 437 15.46 30.71 2.82
N ASN A 438 14.91 29.80 3.66
CA ASN A 438 14.84 30.04 5.11
C ASN A 438 15.82 29.18 5.94
N VAL A 439 16.34 28.07 5.38
CA VAL A 439 17.20 27.13 6.12
C VAL A 439 18.62 27.13 5.57
N LYS A 440 19.63 27.04 6.45
CA LYS A 440 21.04 26.92 6.02
C LYS A 440 21.24 25.64 5.22
N TRP A 441 21.91 25.76 4.06
CA TRP A 441 22.11 24.64 3.14
C TRP A 441 22.84 23.44 3.74
N SER A 442 23.83 23.68 4.61
CA SER A 442 24.54 22.61 5.33
C SER A 442 23.62 21.79 6.23
N THR A 443 22.62 22.43 6.83
CA THR A 443 21.62 21.81 7.69
C THR A 443 20.68 20.93 6.86
N VAL A 444 20.24 21.41 5.69
CA VAL A 444 19.43 20.62 4.75
C VAL A 444 20.18 19.37 4.30
N GLN A 445 21.46 19.51 3.92
CA GLN A 445 22.27 18.37 3.48
C GLN A 445 22.51 17.36 4.60
N LEU A 446 22.77 17.81 5.83
CA LEU A 446 22.93 16.92 6.98
C LEU A 446 21.62 16.18 7.30
N TYR A 447 20.49 16.87 7.27
CA TYR A 447 19.17 16.27 7.49
C TYR A 447 18.85 15.21 6.43
N THR A 448 19.02 15.54 5.15
CA THR A 448 18.82 14.58 4.05
C THR A 448 19.79 13.40 4.14
N LEU A 449 21.05 13.63 4.54
CA LEU A 449 22.01 12.55 4.74
C LEU A 449 21.53 11.59 5.84
N VAL A 450 21.06 12.12 6.98
CA VAL A 450 20.49 11.30 8.06
C VAL A 450 19.30 10.49 7.56
N GLN A 451 18.36 11.11 6.83
CA GLN A 451 17.20 10.43 6.26
C GLN A 451 17.62 9.27 5.33
N VAL A 452 18.57 9.52 4.42
CA VAL A 452 19.07 8.51 3.47
C VAL A 452 19.83 7.41 4.19
N CYS A 453 20.64 7.72 5.20
CA CYS A 453 21.33 6.71 6.01
C CYS A 453 20.34 5.81 6.76
N CYS A 454 19.29 6.38 7.37
CA CYS A 454 18.24 5.61 8.02
C CYS A 454 17.50 4.72 7.01
N ALA A 455 17.13 5.25 5.85
CA ALA A 455 16.46 4.47 4.81
C ALA A 455 17.34 3.34 4.27
N ALA A 456 18.64 3.61 4.04
CA ALA A 456 19.61 2.63 3.58
C ALA A 456 19.85 1.52 4.62
N ALA A 457 19.86 1.86 5.91
CA ALA A 457 19.97 0.87 6.98
C ALA A 457 18.75 -0.06 7.01
N ILE A 458 17.53 0.50 6.91
CA ILE A 458 16.29 -0.29 6.86
C ILE A 458 16.26 -1.17 5.61
N PHE A 459 16.60 -0.61 4.45
CA PHE A 459 16.69 -1.35 3.18
C PHE A 459 17.70 -2.49 3.27
N GLY A 460 18.89 -2.22 3.82
CA GLY A 460 19.95 -3.21 3.98
C GLY A 460 19.53 -4.39 4.86
N VAL A 461 18.86 -4.11 5.98
CA VAL A 461 18.33 -5.15 6.85
C VAL A 461 17.21 -5.92 6.16
N ALA A 462 16.24 -5.23 5.56
CA ALA A 462 15.08 -5.86 4.95
C ALA A 462 15.44 -6.82 3.80
N GLN A 463 16.40 -6.44 2.94
CA GLN A 463 16.71 -7.19 1.71
C GLN A 463 17.87 -8.18 1.86
N PHE A 464 18.88 -7.87 2.70
CA PHE A 464 20.11 -8.69 2.76
C PHE A 464 20.33 -9.41 4.08
N ALA A 465 19.67 -9.01 5.17
CA ALA A 465 19.86 -9.68 6.45
C ALA A 465 18.94 -10.91 6.56
N SER A 466 19.45 -11.98 7.17
CA SER A 466 18.63 -13.14 7.57
C SER A 466 17.51 -12.78 8.55
N VAL A 467 17.65 -11.64 9.23
CA VAL A 467 16.64 -11.03 10.12
C VAL A 467 15.79 -9.97 9.41
N GLY A 468 15.65 -10.05 8.08
CA GLY A 468 14.89 -9.09 7.28
C GLY A 468 13.48 -8.83 7.79
N TYR A 469 12.83 -9.83 8.38
CA TYR A 469 11.50 -9.73 9.00
C TYR A 469 11.39 -8.68 10.14
N ILE A 470 12.50 -8.18 10.70
CA ILE A 470 12.52 -7.13 11.76
C ILE A 470 12.28 -5.73 11.19
N PHE A 471 12.29 -5.55 9.86
CA PHE A 471 12.16 -4.23 9.24
C PHE A 471 10.97 -3.39 9.76
N PRO A 472 9.77 -3.93 10.07
CA PRO A 472 8.67 -3.12 10.60
C PRO A 472 9.00 -2.50 11.96
N ALA A 473 9.74 -3.22 12.81
CA ALA A 473 10.23 -2.70 14.08
C ALA A 473 11.27 -1.60 13.90
N LEU A 474 12.12 -1.68 12.86
CA LEU A 474 13.06 -0.61 12.53
C LEU A 474 12.33 0.66 12.06
N VAL A 475 11.27 0.51 11.26
CA VAL A 475 10.43 1.65 10.85
C VAL A 475 9.72 2.24 12.07
N ALA A 476 9.18 1.42 12.97
CA ALA A 476 8.59 1.90 14.22
C ALA A 476 9.60 2.66 15.09
N ALA A 477 10.87 2.21 15.11
CA ALA A 477 11.96 2.88 15.83
C ALA A 477 12.35 4.24 15.25
N LEU A 478 11.97 4.58 14.01
CA LEU A 478 12.18 5.93 13.46
C LEU A 478 11.41 7.01 14.23
N VAL A 479 10.25 6.67 14.80
CA VAL A 479 9.43 7.61 15.56
C VAL A 479 10.19 8.16 16.78
N PRO A 480 10.71 7.33 17.72
CA PRO A 480 11.53 7.85 18.81
C PRO A 480 12.86 8.44 18.33
N ILE A 481 13.48 7.92 17.26
CA ILE A 481 14.70 8.53 16.70
C ILE A 481 14.43 9.99 16.28
N ARG A 482 13.30 10.28 15.62
CA ARG A 482 12.92 11.65 15.28
C ARG A 482 12.68 12.49 16.52
N SER A 483 11.88 11.99 17.47
CA SER A 483 11.49 12.75 18.67
C SER A 483 12.64 13.07 19.62
N TYR A 484 13.67 12.22 19.70
CA TYR A 484 14.79 12.41 20.64
C TYR A 484 16.08 12.83 19.93
N PHE A 485 16.49 12.15 18.86
CA PHE A 485 17.78 12.38 18.23
C PHE A 485 17.75 13.56 17.26
N VAL A 486 16.73 13.64 16.39
CA VAL A 486 16.61 14.74 15.43
C VAL A 486 16.24 16.05 16.12
N ALA A 487 15.33 16.00 17.11
CA ALA A 487 15.00 17.18 17.93
C ALA A 487 16.20 17.72 18.74
N TRP A 488 17.19 16.87 19.07
CA TRP A 488 18.41 17.30 19.74
C TRP A 488 19.45 17.92 18.78
N CYS A 489 19.54 17.40 17.56
CA CYS A 489 20.53 17.84 16.56
C CYS A 489 20.15 19.12 15.80
N PHE A 490 18.86 19.46 15.71
CA PHE A 490 18.36 20.54 14.84
C PHE A 490 17.53 21.59 15.61
N SER A 491 17.55 22.85 15.14
CA SER A 491 16.76 23.92 15.77
C SER A 491 15.27 23.78 15.42
N GLU A 492 14.37 24.17 16.34
CA GLU A 492 12.91 24.07 16.13
C GLU A 492 12.43 24.87 14.91
N ASN A 493 13.07 26.00 14.61
CA ASN A 493 12.74 26.82 13.44
C ASN A 493 13.14 26.14 12.12
N ASP A 494 14.28 25.45 12.08
CA ASP A 494 14.70 24.70 10.89
C ASP A 494 13.79 23.48 10.67
N LEU A 495 13.38 22.81 11.75
CA LEU A 495 12.49 21.65 11.69
C LEU A 495 11.10 21.99 11.16
N GLN A 496 10.52 23.14 11.50
CA GLN A 496 9.21 23.57 10.98
C GLN A 496 9.14 23.73 9.44
N TYR A 497 10.29 23.92 8.78
CA TYR A 497 10.36 23.99 7.33
C TYR A 497 10.72 22.66 6.68
N LEU A 498 11.24 21.69 7.45
CA LEU A 498 11.73 20.39 6.98
C LEU A 498 10.78 19.21 7.28
N ASP A 499 9.89 19.36 8.26
CA ASP A 499 8.96 18.35 8.82
C ASP A 499 7.65 19.04 9.23
#